data_AF-A0A941UJE7-F1
#
_entry.id   AF-A0A941UJE7-F1
#
_cell.length_a   1.000
_cell.length_b   1.000
_cell.length_c   1.000
_cell.angle_alpha   90.00
_cell.angle_beta   90.00
_cell.angle_gamma   90.00
#
_symmetry.space_group_name_H-M   'P 1'
#
loop_
_entity.id
_entity.type
_entity.pdbx_description
1 polymer ?
#
loop_
_entity_poly.entity_id
_entity_poly.type
_entity_poly.pdbx_seq_one_letter_code
_entity_poly.pdbx_strand_id
1 'polypeptide(L)'
;MIKAIVTGAAGRMGSRIINVLSTSEGIALGGALERTGHAQLGQDAGGPAAIPATGVKIAADLIAALKEGDVMIDFTAPEISIGHLK
;
A
#
# COMPACT_ATOMS: atom_id res chain seq x y z
N MET A 1 -11.07 -11.60 6.99
CA MET A 1 -9.70 -11.05 7.00
C MET A 1 -9.80 -9.66 6.40
N ILE A 2 -9.36 -8.63 7.13
CA ILE A 2 -9.42 -7.24 6.68
C ILE A 2 -8.36 -7.03 5.59
N LYS A 3 -8.74 -6.46 4.45
CA LYS A 3 -7.83 -6.09 3.36
C LYS A 3 -7.41 -4.63 3.49
N ALA A 4 -6.16 -4.40 3.85
CA ALA A 4 -5.59 -3.07 3.98
C ALA A 4 -4.96 -2.58 2.66
N ILE A 5 -5.31 -1.36 2.26
CA ILE A 5 -4.63 -0.61 1.21
C ILE A 5 -3.60 0.30 1.86
N VAL A 6 -2.33 0.20 1.44
CA VAL A 6 -1.24 1.04 1.97
C VAL A 6 -0.84 2.06 0.91
N THR A 7 -0.98 3.36 1.22
CA THR A 7 -0.46 4.45 0.37
C THR A 7 0.98 4.79 0.74
N GLY A 8 1.75 5.30 -0.23
CA GLY A 8 3.19 5.50 -0.04
C GLY A 8 3.92 4.19 0.22
N ALA A 9 3.47 3.11 -0.44
CA ALA A 9 3.89 1.73 -0.16
C ALA A 9 5.40 1.50 -0.32
N ALA A 10 6.05 2.26 -1.21
CA ALA A 10 7.49 2.22 -1.42
C ALA A 10 8.28 3.12 -0.45
N GLY A 11 7.59 4.02 0.27
CA GLY A 11 8.18 4.90 1.25
C GLY A 11 8.58 4.20 2.54
N ARG A 12 9.35 4.90 3.37
CA ARG A 12 9.89 4.37 4.64
C ARG A 12 8.82 3.80 5.57
N MET A 13 7.69 4.49 5.71
CA MET A 13 6.59 4.04 6.58
C MET A 13 5.69 3.02 5.90
N GLY A 14 5.34 3.22 4.62
CA GLY A 14 4.51 2.27 3.89
C GLY A 14 5.14 0.87 3.83
N SER A 15 6.44 0.79 3.54
CA SER A 15 7.16 -0.48 3.52
C SER A 15 7.23 -1.14 4.90
N ARG A 16 7.40 -0.34 5.97
CA ARG A 16 7.36 -0.84 7.34
C ARG A 16 5.98 -1.39 7.72
N ILE A 17 4.91 -0.71 7.32
CA ILE A 17 3.52 -1.15 7.55
C ILE A 17 3.27 -2.47 6.83
N ILE A 18 3.63 -2.57 5.55
CA ILE A 18 3.51 -3.82 4.78
C ILE A 18 4.24 -4.98 5.47
N ASN A 19 5.46 -4.73 5.97
CA ASN A 19 6.20 -5.71 6.74
C ASN A 19 5.44 -6.15 8.01
N VAL A 20 4.87 -5.23 8.79
CA VAL A 20 4.03 -5.56 9.96
C VAL A 20 2.80 -6.37 9.55
N LEU A 21 2.11 -5.98 8.47
CA LEU A 21 0.92 -6.68 7.99
C LEU A 21 1.22 -8.14 7.63
N SER A 22 2.43 -8.44 7.12
CA SER A 22 2.81 -9.81 6.75
C SER A 22 2.86 -10.80 7.92
N THR A 23 2.95 -10.31 9.15
CA THR A 23 2.98 -11.13 10.37
C THR A 23 1.80 -10.86 11.31
N SER A 24 0.84 -10.02 10.88
CA SER A 24 -0.32 -9.65 11.70
C SER A 24 -1.49 -10.58 11.41
N GLU A 25 -2.14 -11.08 12.47
CA GLU A 25 -3.35 -11.90 12.31
C GLU A 25 -4.58 -11.02 12.06
N GLY A 26 -5.51 -11.51 11.24
CA GLY A 26 -6.79 -10.85 10.97
C GLY A 26 -6.77 -9.72 9.93
N ILE A 27 -5.58 -9.27 9.50
CA ILE A 27 -5.39 -8.23 8.48
C ILE A 27 -4.33 -8.67 7.46
N ALA A 28 -4.53 -8.32 6.20
CA ALA A 28 -3.60 -8.63 5.11
C ALA A 28 -3.48 -7.46 4.14
N LEU A 29 -2.39 -7.44 3.38
CA LEU A 29 -2.19 -6.46 2.32
C LEU A 29 -3.17 -6.76 1.16
N GLY A 30 -4.12 -5.85 0.94
CA GLY A 30 -5.05 -5.89 -0.20
C GLY A 30 -4.59 -5.04 -1.38
N GLY A 31 -3.80 -4.00 -1.13
CA GLY A 31 -3.31 -3.11 -2.18
C GLY A 31 -2.14 -2.24 -1.71
N ALA A 32 -1.28 -1.88 -2.66
CA ALA A 32 -0.11 -1.05 -2.43
C ALA A 32 -0.10 0.09 -3.44
N LEU A 33 -0.10 1.32 -2.97
CA LEU A 33 -0.22 2.51 -3.81
C LEU A 33 1.00 3.41 -3.71
N GLU A 34 1.39 3.96 -4.85
CA GLU A 34 2.36 5.03 -4.98
C GLU A 34 1.92 6.06 -6.01
N ARG A 35 2.58 7.22 -6.00
CA ARG A 35 2.31 8.26 -6.99
C ARG A 35 2.60 7.77 -8.42
N THR A 36 1.85 8.30 -9.39
CA THR A 36 2.13 8.09 -10.82
C THR A 36 3.58 8.44 -11.15
N GLY A 37 4.25 7.57 -11.92
CA GLY A 37 5.65 7.71 -12.29
C GLY A 37 6.66 7.30 -11.22
N HIS A 38 6.22 6.72 -10.09
CA HIS A 38 7.15 6.14 -9.12
C HIS A 38 7.92 4.95 -9.72
N ALA A 39 9.21 4.84 -9.43
CA ALA A 39 10.10 3.84 -10.05
C ALA A 39 9.73 2.37 -9.73
N GLN A 40 8.93 2.17 -8.68
CA GLN A 40 8.50 0.84 -8.23
C GLN A 40 7.11 0.42 -8.70
N LEU A 41 6.44 1.23 -9.53
CA LEU A 41 5.15 0.84 -10.11
C LEU A 41 5.29 -0.48 -10.89
N GLY A 42 4.32 -1.38 -10.70
CA GLY A 42 4.30 -2.72 -11.30
C GLY A 42 5.15 -3.77 -10.58
N GLN A 43 6.03 -3.37 -9.65
CA GLN A 43 6.81 -4.31 -8.84
C GLN A 43 5.99 -4.84 -7.66
N ASP A 44 6.40 -5.97 -7.09
CA ASP A 44 5.76 -6.55 -5.90
C ASP A 44 6.06 -5.70 -4.65
N ALA A 45 5.04 -5.47 -3.82
CA ALA A 45 5.13 -4.68 -2.60
C ALA A 45 6.05 -5.28 -1.53
N GLY A 46 6.37 -6.58 -1.63
CA GLY A 46 7.30 -7.27 -0.73
C GLY A 46 8.75 -6.78 -0.86
N GLY A 47 9.15 -6.33 -2.07
CA GLY A 47 10.49 -5.82 -2.33
C GLY A 47 10.86 -4.63 -1.43
N PRO A 48 10.14 -3.48 -1.50
CA PRO A 48 10.38 -2.35 -0.60
C PRO A 48 10.27 -2.70 0.88
N ALA A 49 9.38 -3.65 1.22
CA ALA A 49 9.11 -4.09 2.59
C ALA A 49 10.11 -5.13 3.14
N ALA A 50 11.09 -5.54 2.34
CA ALA A 50 12.08 -6.57 2.69
C ALA A 50 11.45 -7.88 3.19
N ILE A 51 10.37 -8.31 2.53
CA ILE A 51 9.67 -9.57 2.79
C ILE A 51 9.55 -10.38 1.48
N PRO A 52 9.21 -11.69 1.54
CA PRO A 52 8.87 -12.46 0.35
C PRO A 52 7.74 -11.82 -0.46
N ALA A 53 7.63 -12.21 -1.73
CA ALA A 53 6.61 -11.68 -2.63
C ALA A 53 5.20 -11.81 -2.03
N THR A 54 4.49 -10.70 -2.02
CA THR A 54 3.13 -10.58 -1.46
C THR A 54 2.06 -10.97 -2.47
N GLY A 55 2.40 -10.97 -3.77
CA GLY A 55 1.44 -11.08 -4.87
C GLY A 55 0.72 -9.76 -5.18
N VAL A 56 0.94 -8.71 -4.38
CA VAL A 56 0.34 -7.39 -4.55
C VAL A 56 1.32 -6.49 -5.27
N LYS A 57 0.94 -6.02 -6.47
CA LYS A 57 1.74 -5.07 -7.24
C LYS A 57 1.49 -3.65 -6.75
N ILE A 58 2.55 -2.84 -6.74
CA ILE A 58 2.47 -1.41 -6.47
C ILE A 58 1.80 -0.73 -7.67
N ALA A 59 0.69 -0.05 -7.43
CA ALA A 59 -0.13 0.63 -8.43
C ALA A 59 -0.25 2.13 -8.15
N ALA A 60 -0.83 2.88 -9.08
CA ALA A 60 -1.09 4.31 -8.93
C ALA A 60 -2.60 4.66 -8.95
N ASP A 61 -3.48 3.69 -9.21
CA ASP A 61 -4.92 3.91 -9.28
C ASP A 61 -5.56 3.69 -7.90
N LEU A 62 -5.78 4.80 -7.20
CA LEU A 62 -6.44 4.80 -5.89
C LEU A 62 -7.86 4.24 -5.96
N ILE A 63 -8.65 4.63 -6.96
CA ILE A 63 -10.06 4.25 -7.07
C ILE A 63 -10.19 2.75 -7.31
N ALA A 64 -9.31 2.17 -8.14
CA ALA A 64 -9.26 0.73 -8.32
C ALA A 64 -8.88 0.01 -7.02
N ALA A 65 -7.88 0.48 -6.30
CA ALA A 65 -7.44 -0.14 -5.04
C ALA A 65 -8.50 -0.06 -3.93
N LEU A 66 -9.22 1.06 -3.81
CA LEU A 66 -10.27 1.23 -2.80
C LEU A 66 -11.47 0.28 -3.01
N LYS A 67 -11.71 -0.20 -4.24
CA LYS A 67 -12.76 -1.19 -4.51
C LYS A 67 -12.41 -2.59 -3.98
N GLU A 68 -11.12 -2.86 -3.78
CA GLU A 68 -10.59 -4.17 -3.41
C GLU A 68 -10.21 -4.26 -1.92
N GLY A 69 -10.27 -3.14 -1.18
CA GLY A 69 -9.84 -3.05 0.21
C GLY A 69 -10.95 -2.61 1.17
N ASP A 70 -10.80 -3.00 2.44
CA ASP A 70 -11.73 -2.64 3.52
C ASP A 70 -11.28 -1.37 4.26
N VAL A 71 -9.97 -1.15 4.35
CA VAL A 71 -9.36 -0.03 5.07
C VAL A 71 -8.18 0.54 4.29
N MET A 72 -7.92 1.83 4.45
CA MET A 72 -6.73 2.50 3.90
C MET A 72 -5.83 2.99 5.04
N ILE A 73 -4.54 2.68 4.96
CA ILE A 73 -3.51 3.17 5.88
C ILE A 73 -2.67 4.18 5.13
N ASP A 74 -2.77 5.44 5.55
CA ASP A 74 -2.13 6.58 4.87
C ASP A 74 -1.05 7.24 5.73
N PHE A 75 0.20 7.08 5.30
CA PHE A 75 1.38 7.73 5.87
C PHE A 75 2.12 8.55 4.80
N THR A 76 1.36 9.30 4.00
CA THR A 76 1.89 10.22 2.99
C THR A 76 1.95 11.67 3.51
N ALA A 77 2.13 12.64 2.61
CA ALA A 77 2.16 14.05 2.97
C ALA A 77 0.73 14.61 3.18
N PRO A 78 0.55 15.65 4.02
CA PRO A 78 -0.79 16.18 4.33
C PRO A 78 -1.65 16.52 3.10
N GLU A 79 -1.05 17.19 2.11
CA GLU A 79 -1.70 17.55 0.84
C GLU A 79 -2.25 16.32 0.09
N ILE A 80 -1.51 15.22 0.14
CA ILE A 80 -1.84 13.96 -0.52
C ILE A 80 -2.96 13.24 0.23
N SER A 81 -2.87 13.17 1.56
CA SER A 81 -3.92 12.59 2.39
C SER A 81 -5.26 13.30 2.24
N ILE A 82 -5.27 14.63 2.17
CA ILE A 82 -6.50 15.39 1.87
C ILE A 82 -7.04 15.02 0.49
N GLY A 83 -6.16 14.82 -0.50
CA GLY A 83 -6.53 14.35 -1.83
C GLY A 83 -7.19 12.96 -1.83
N HIS A 84 -6.73 12.05 -0.97
CA HIS A 84 -7.29 10.70 -0.85
C HIS A 84 -8.70 10.65 -0.22
N LEU A 85 -9.11 11.71 0.49
CA LEU A 85 -10.41 11.80 1.17
C LEU A 85 -11.53 12.40 0.29
N LYS A 86 -11.22 12.82 -0.93
CA LYS A 86 -12.17 13.43 -1.88
C LYS A 86 -12.73 12.38 -2.84
#